data_AF-A0A517YVI9-F1
#
_entry.id   AF-A0A517YVI9-F1
#
_cell.length_a   1.000
_cell.length_b   1.000
_cell.length_c   1.000
_cell.angle_alpha   90.00
_cell.angle_beta   90.00
_cell.angle_gamma   90.00
#
_symmetry.space_group_name_H-M   'P 1'
#
loop_
_entity.id
_entity.type
_entity.pdbx_description
1 polymer ?
#
loop_
_entity_poly.entity_id
_entity_poly.type
_entity_poly.pdbx_seq_one_letter_code
_entity_poly.pdbx_strand_id
1 'polypeptide(L)'
;MSNLVEHAKKELKLAGYAGPDEEGPNGWAYKNIIELIEVFAKQGHSGSSAPYVSETFSKLAEYEPLTPLTGEDDEWNDISAYSDNPKWQNKRDSRVFKDKGGNASFIKGKVFFGPDGIGYTNSDSHVPVTFPFTPKTEYIKVDEEGNPLTEQN
;
A
#
# COMPACT_ATOMS: atom_id res chain seq x y z
N MET A 1 -10.08 -29.93 -4.19
CA MET A 1 -9.41 -28.66 -3.80
C MET A 1 -9.62 -27.67 -4.95
N SER A 2 -9.81 -26.37 -4.69
CA SER A 2 -10.02 -25.39 -5.76
C SER A 2 -8.76 -25.26 -6.62
N ASN A 3 -8.91 -25.12 -7.95
CA ASN A 3 -7.78 -24.88 -8.86
C ASN A 3 -6.94 -23.67 -8.45
N LEU A 4 -7.57 -22.64 -7.86
CA LEU A 4 -6.89 -21.45 -7.36
C LEU A 4 -5.98 -21.75 -6.16
N VAL A 5 -6.43 -22.61 -5.24
CA VAL A 5 -5.65 -22.99 -4.05
C VAL A 5 -4.40 -23.78 -4.46
N GLU A 6 -4.56 -24.72 -5.40
CA GLU A 6 -3.42 -25.51 -5.90
C GLU A 6 -2.43 -24.64 -6.68
N HIS A 7 -2.93 -23.69 -7.48
CA HIS A 7 -2.08 -22.68 -8.12
C HIS A 7 -1.29 -21.86 -7.09
N ALA A 8 -1.95 -21.31 -6.06
CA ALA A 8 -1.30 -20.52 -5.02
C ALA A 8 -0.21 -21.30 -4.27
N LYS A 9 -0.48 -22.56 -3.88
CA LYS A 9 0.54 -23.42 -3.24
C LYS A 9 1.77 -23.63 -4.12
N LYS A 10 1.56 -23.84 -5.43
CA LYS A 10 2.64 -24.01 -6.39
C LYS A 10 3.49 -22.74 -6.50
N GLU A 11 2.87 -21.57 -6.65
CA GLU A 11 3.58 -20.30 -6.76
C GLU A 11 4.35 -19.96 -5.47
N LEU A 12 3.75 -20.17 -4.29
CA LEU A 12 4.44 -19.98 -3.01
C LEU A 12 5.66 -20.90 -2.88
N LYS A 13 5.54 -22.16 -3.29
CA LYS A 13 6.68 -23.10 -3.30
C LYS A 13 7.79 -22.63 -4.25
N LEU A 14 7.45 -22.13 -5.43
CA LEU A 14 8.43 -21.56 -6.38
C LEU A 14 9.10 -20.30 -5.82
N ALA A 15 8.37 -19.52 -5.01
CA ALA A 15 8.90 -18.34 -4.31
C ALA A 15 9.72 -18.68 -3.05
N GLY A 16 9.94 -19.97 -2.73
CA GLY A 16 10.81 -20.41 -1.64
C GLY A 16 10.10 -20.69 -0.31
N TYR A 17 8.77 -20.68 -0.27
CA TYR A 17 8.02 -21.09 0.93
C TYR A 17 7.98 -22.63 0.99
N ALA A 18 8.53 -23.22 2.05
CA ALA A 18 8.69 -24.66 2.19
C ALA A 18 7.37 -25.39 2.54
N GLY A 19 6.36 -24.65 3.00
CA GLY A 19 5.00 -25.15 3.21
C GLY A 19 4.48 -24.91 4.62
N PRO A 20 3.39 -25.59 5.03
CA PRO A 20 2.74 -25.33 6.31
C PRO A 20 3.57 -25.79 7.52
N ASP A 21 4.49 -26.73 7.34
CA ASP A 21 5.34 -27.25 8.43
C ASP A 21 6.63 -26.45 8.61
N GLU A 22 6.86 -25.42 7.78
CA GLU A 22 7.97 -24.50 7.95
C GLU A 22 7.81 -23.70 9.25
N GLU A 23 8.88 -23.65 10.05
CA GLU A 23 8.91 -22.82 11.26
C GLU A 23 9.32 -21.39 10.93
N GLY A 24 8.75 -20.42 11.65
CA GLY A 24 9.07 -19.00 11.52
C GLY A 24 8.21 -18.24 10.50
N PRO A 25 8.63 -17.01 10.14
CA PRO A 25 7.80 -16.06 9.41
C PRO A 25 7.24 -16.58 8.07
N ASN A 26 8.04 -17.33 7.31
CA ASN A 26 7.63 -17.89 6.03
C ASN A 26 6.50 -18.91 6.18
N GLY A 27 6.60 -19.83 7.15
CA GLY A 27 5.55 -20.82 7.40
C GLY A 27 4.25 -20.19 7.91
N TRP A 28 4.35 -19.14 8.75
CA TRP A 28 3.18 -18.36 9.18
C TRP A 28 2.52 -17.64 8.01
N ALA A 29 3.32 -16.97 7.16
CA ALA A 29 2.84 -16.29 5.97
C ALA A 29 2.18 -17.28 4.99
N TYR A 30 2.81 -18.44 4.74
CA TYR A 30 2.25 -19.49 3.90
C TYR A 30 0.85 -19.91 4.38
N LYS A 31 0.69 -20.21 5.68
CA LYS A 31 -0.60 -20.60 6.27
C LYS A 31 -1.66 -19.52 6.08
N ASN A 32 -1.34 -18.28 6.42
CA ASN A 32 -2.28 -17.15 6.35
C ASN A 32 -2.69 -16.84 4.90
N ILE A 33 -1.74 -16.86 3.97
CA ILE A 33 -2.02 -16.64 2.54
C ILE A 33 -2.93 -17.74 2.00
N ILE A 34 -2.64 -19.00 2.29
CA ILE A 34 -3.48 -20.13 1.85
C ILE A 34 -4.89 -20.03 2.44
N GLU A 35 -5.04 -19.66 3.71
CA GLU A 35 -6.35 -19.46 4.34
C GLU A 35 -7.17 -18.37 3.61
N LEU A 36 -6.56 -17.23 3.29
CA LEU A 36 -7.22 -16.16 2.54
C LEU A 36 -7.63 -16.62 1.13
N ILE A 37 -6.76 -17.37 0.44
CA ILE A 37 -7.06 -17.93 -0.89
C ILE A 37 -8.19 -18.95 -0.83
N GLU A 38 -8.24 -19.78 0.21
CA GLU A 38 -9.32 -20.76 0.42
C GLU A 38 -10.66 -20.07 0.65
N VAL A 39 -10.70 -19.02 1.48
CA VAL A 39 -11.90 -18.20 1.70
C VAL A 39 -12.34 -17.55 0.39
N PHE A 40 -11.42 -16.92 -0.33
CA PHE A 40 -11.71 -16.25 -1.60
C PHE A 40 -12.22 -17.24 -2.68
N ALA A 41 -11.60 -18.42 -2.78
CA ALA A 41 -12.02 -19.47 -3.70
C ALA A 41 -13.41 -20.02 -3.36
N LYS A 42 -13.73 -20.18 -2.08
CA LYS A 42 -15.04 -20.67 -1.60
C LYS A 42 -16.18 -19.72 -1.93
N GLN A 43 -15.92 -18.41 -2.05
CA GLN A 43 -16.92 -17.41 -2.41
C GLN A 43 -17.40 -17.53 -3.88
N GLY A 44 -16.67 -18.26 -4.74
CA GLY A 44 -17.13 -18.60 -6.09
C GLY A 44 -17.18 -17.42 -7.06
N HIS A 45 -16.32 -16.42 -6.89
CA HIS A 45 -16.24 -15.27 -7.79
C HIS A 45 -15.99 -15.69 -9.24
N SER A 46 -16.65 -15.00 -10.19
CA SER A 46 -16.50 -15.24 -11.63
C SER A 46 -16.48 -13.90 -12.38
N GLY A 47 -15.83 -13.88 -13.55
CA GLY A 47 -15.76 -12.68 -14.37
C GLY A 47 -15.15 -11.49 -13.62
N SER A 48 -15.87 -10.37 -13.59
CA SER A 48 -15.41 -9.10 -13.02
C SER A 48 -15.50 -8.98 -11.50
N SER A 49 -16.16 -9.91 -10.79
CA SER A 49 -16.28 -9.80 -9.32
C SER A 49 -14.98 -10.13 -8.59
N ALA A 50 -14.20 -11.08 -9.11
CA ALA A 50 -12.92 -11.47 -8.53
C ALA A 50 -11.93 -10.30 -8.43
N PRO A 51 -11.60 -9.57 -9.52
CA PRO A 51 -10.69 -8.43 -9.43
C PRO A 51 -11.22 -7.33 -8.51
N TYR A 52 -12.52 -7.00 -8.59
CA TYR A 52 -13.14 -5.99 -7.73
C TYR A 52 -12.97 -6.28 -6.22
N VAL A 53 -13.28 -7.51 -5.81
CA VAL A 53 -13.17 -7.91 -4.40
C VAL A 53 -11.71 -7.92 -3.97
N SER A 54 -10.80 -8.44 -4.80
CA SER A 54 -9.37 -8.49 -4.47
C SER A 54 -8.73 -7.11 -4.32
N GLU A 55 -9.06 -6.16 -5.21
CA GLU A 55 -8.53 -4.79 -5.15
C GLU A 55 -9.08 -4.04 -3.94
N THR A 56 -10.39 -4.15 -3.69
CA THR A 56 -11.04 -3.52 -2.52
C THR A 56 -10.48 -4.09 -1.21
N PHE A 57 -10.26 -5.40 -1.15
CA PHE A 57 -9.65 -6.05 0.00
C PHE A 57 -8.22 -5.54 0.24
N SER A 58 -7.38 -5.48 -0.80
CA SER A 58 -5.99 -5.00 -0.68
C SER A 58 -5.95 -3.59 -0.10
N LYS A 59 -6.78 -2.67 -0.64
CA LYS A 59 -6.88 -1.30 -0.12
C LYS A 59 -7.24 -1.26 1.36
N LEU A 60 -8.26 -2.00 1.77
CA LEU A 60 -8.70 -2.03 3.17
C LEU A 60 -7.67 -2.69 4.10
N ALA A 61 -7.01 -3.75 3.66
CA ALA A 61 -5.96 -4.43 4.42
C ALA A 61 -4.73 -3.52 4.64
N GLU A 62 -4.50 -2.58 3.73
CA GLU A 62 -3.43 -1.57 3.80
C GLU A 62 -3.87 -0.24 4.47
N TYR A 63 -5.08 -0.20 5.05
CA TYR A 63 -5.68 1.02 5.62
C TYR A 63 -5.80 2.18 4.63
N GLU A 64 -6.03 1.89 3.35
CA GLU A 64 -6.24 2.90 2.33
C GLU A 64 -7.71 3.32 2.24
N PRO A 65 -7.99 4.61 1.97
CA PRO A 65 -9.35 5.08 1.78
C PRO A 65 -9.94 4.61 0.45
N LEU A 66 -11.21 4.17 0.46
CA LEU A 66 -11.94 3.77 -0.77
C LEU A 66 -12.51 4.94 -1.57
N THR A 67 -12.61 6.12 -0.95
CA THR A 67 -13.11 7.35 -1.56
C THR A 67 -12.14 8.49 -1.30
N PRO A 68 -12.18 9.58 -2.10
CA PRO A 68 -11.31 10.73 -1.87
C PRO A 68 -11.40 11.25 -0.43
N LEU A 69 -10.28 11.71 0.10
CA LEU A 69 -10.22 12.52 1.30
C LEU A 69 -10.85 13.88 1.00
N THR A 70 -11.67 14.38 1.92
CA THR A 70 -12.40 15.64 1.74
C THR A 70 -11.61 16.82 2.29
N GLY A 71 -10.73 16.58 3.27
CA GLY A 71 -10.01 17.63 3.98
C GLY A 71 -10.80 18.30 5.11
N GLU A 72 -12.07 17.90 5.30
CA GLU A 72 -12.94 18.39 6.39
C GLU A 72 -12.31 18.16 7.76
N ASP A 73 -12.63 19.02 8.73
CA ASP A 73 -11.99 19.04 10.05
C ASP A 73 -12.16 17.71 10.82
N ASP A 74 -13.25 16.98 10.57
CA ASP A 74 -13.50 15.68 11.18
C ASP A 74 -12.60 14.55 10.66
N GLU A 75 -11.93 14.73 9.52
CA GLU A 75 -10.95 13.76 8.99
C GLU A 75 -9.58 13.85 9.69
N TRP A 76 -9.37 14.80 10.60
CA TRP A 76 -8.05 15.05 11.18
C TRP A 76 -7.96 14.66 12.66
N ASN A 77 -6.84 14.02 13.03
CA ASN A 77 -6.44 13.79 14.41
C ASN A 77 -5.28 14.72 14.78
N ASP A 78 -5.37 15.37 15.94
CA ASP A 78 -4.29 16.21 16.46
C ASP A 78 -3.16 15.31 16.99
N ILE A 79 -1.96 15.47 16.42
CA ILE A 79 -0.76 14.75 16.83
C ILE A 79 0.34 15.70 17.31
N SER A 80 -0.03 16.92 17.71
CA SER A 80 0.90 17.96 18.16
C SER A 80 1.70 17.54 19.40
N ALA A 81 1.20 16.59 20.21
CA ALA A 81 1.95 16.02 21.32
C ALA A 81 3.24 15.28 20.89
N TYR A 82 3.36 14.91 19.61
CA TYR A 82 4.49 14.18 19.04
C TYR A 82 5.33 15.04 18.08
N SER A 83 5.17 16.36 18.13
CA SER A 83 5.79 17.31 17.19
C SER A 83 6.10 18.62 17.89
N ASP A 84 7.20 19.28 17.53
CA ASP A 84 7.55 20.61 18.06
C ASP A 84 6.59 21.71 17.58
N ASN A 85 5.76 21.43 16.57
CA ASN A 85 4.79 22.34 15.98
C ASN A 85 3.41 21.68 15.83
N PRO A 86 2.31 22.46 15.81
CA PRO A 86 0.98 21.92 15.55
C PRO A 86 0.94 21.09 14.26
N LYS A 87 0.47 19.85 14.39
CA LYS A 87 0.48 18.87 13.31
C LYS A 87 -0.73 17.96 13.43
N TRP A 88 -1.37 17.69 12.31
CA TRP A 88 -2.50 16.77 12.24
C TRP A 88 -2.20 15.64 11.27
N GLN A 89 -2.73 14.47 11.57
CA GLN A 89 -2.67 13.28 10.72
C GLN A 89 -4.09 12.92 10.30
N ASN A 90 -4.29 12.58 9.03
CA ASN A 90 -5.61 12.19 8.55
C ASN A 90 -6.00 10.81 9.14
N LYS A 91 -7.24 10.68 9.60
CA LYS A 91 -7.79 9.48 10.25
C LYS A 91 -8.03 8.33 9.26
N ARG A 92 -8.29 8.66 8.00
CA ARG A 92 -8.62 7.71 6.93
C ARG A 92 -7.39 7.28 6.14
N ASP A 93 -6.34 8.10 6.12
CA ASP A 93 -5.04 7.77 5.54
C ASP A 93 -3.91 8.36 6.40
N SER A 94 -3.24 7.52 7.17
CA SER A 94 -2.16 7.91 8.09
C SER A 94 -0.92 8.49 7.39
N ARG A 95 -0.86 8.42 6.06
CA ARG A 95 0.22 8.98 5.24
C ARG A 95 -0.04 10.44 4.83
N VAL A 96 -1.20 11.00 5.18
CA VAL A 96 -1.54 12.40 4.89
C VAL A 96 -1.45 13.23 6.16
N PHE A 97 -0.68 14.32 6.11
CA PHE A 97 -0.44 15.23 7.24
C PHE A 97 -0.80 16.66 6.88
N LYS A 98 -1.25 17.42 7.87
CA LYS A 98 -1.57 18.85 7.76
C LYS A 98 -0.75 19.65 8.78
N ASP A 99 -0.22 20.78 8.36
CA ASP A 99 0.51 21.71 9.22
C ASP A 99 -0.39 22.79 9.85
N LYS A 100 0.19 23.66 10.70
CA LYS A 100 -0.50 24.80 11.32
C LYS A 100 -1.11 25.78 10.32
N GLY A 101 -0.51 25.91 9.13
CA GLY A 101 -1.01 26.78 8.05
C GLY A 101 -2.17 26.17 7.26
N GLY A 102 -2.53 24.92 7.54
CA GLY A 102 -3.54 24.18 6.79
C GLY A 102 -2.99 23.50 5.53
N ASN A 103 -1.69 23.55 5.28
CA ASN A 103 -1.11 22.88 4.11
C ASN A 103 -1.05 21.38 4.37
N ALA A 104 -1.63 20.61 3.47
CA ALA A 104 -1.62 19.16 3.53
C ALA A 104 -0.56 18.57 2.59
N SER A 105 0.07 17.47 3.02
CA SER A 105 1.05 16.72 2.25
C SER A 105 0.83 15.21 2.40
N PHE A 106 1.09 14.47 1.33
CA PHE A 106 1.06 13.02 1.29
C PHE A 106 2.50 12.51 1.24
N ILE A 107 2.94 11.85 2.32
CA ILE A 107 4.35 11.51 2.50
C ILE A 107 4.81 10.35 1.60
N LYS A 108 3.87 9.58 1.06
CA LYS A 108 4.12 8.45 0.14
C LYS A 108 3.74 8.81 -1.30
N GLY A 109 3.87 10.07 -1.67
CA GLY A 109 3.54 10.54 -3.03
C GLY A 109 4.41 9.91 -4.10
N LYS A 110 5.69 9.70 -3.81
CA LYS A 110 6.63 9.03 -4.71
C LYS A 110 7.44 7.96 -4.00
N VAL A 111 7.71 6.86 -4.71
CA VAL A 111 8.67 5.82 -4.31
C VAL A 111 9.69 5.71 -5.43
N PHE A 112 10.97 5.82 -5.07
CA PHE A 112 12.08 5.78 -6.01
C PHE A 112 12.68 4.37 -6.05
N PHE A 113 13.02 3.87 -7.23
CA PHE A 113 13.66 2.58 -7.43
C PHE A 113 15.03 2.77 -8.08
N GLY A 114 16.08 2.35 -7.37
CA GLY A 114 17.44 2.34 -7.90
C GLY A 114 17.65 1.24 -8.95
N PRO A 115 18.84 1.21 -9.60
CA PRO A 115 19.20 0.18 -10.57
C PRO A 115 19.16 -1.26 -10.01
N ASP A 116 19.29 -1.42 -8.70
CA ASP A 116 19.19 -2.69 -7.97
C ASP A 116 17.73 -3.18 -7.77
N GLY A 117 16.73 -2.35 -8.14
CA GLY A 117 15.32 -2.63 -7.95
C GLY A 117 14.83 -2.42 -6.51
N ILE A 118 15.66 -1.87 -5.63
CA ILE A 118 15.27 -1.56 -4.24
C ILE A 118 14.53 -0.22 -4.21
N GLY A 119 13.34 -0.24 -3.62
CA GLY A 119 12.49 0.95 -3.46
C GLY A 119 12.83 1.73 -2.19
N TYR A 120 12.85 3.06 -2.27
CA TYR A 120 13.02 3.95 -1.11
C TYR A 120 12.12 5.18 -1.18
N THR A 121 11.92 5.81 -0.02
CA THR A 121 11.26 7.12 0.13
C THR A 121 12.18 8.09 0.86
N ASN A 122 12.03 9.39 0.59
CA ASN A 122 12.77 10.46 1.24
C ASN A 122 11.91 11.74 1.31
N SER A 123 12.49 12.89 1.64
CA SER A 123 11.75 14.16 1.66
C SER A 123 11.10 14.52 0.32
N ASP A 124 11.72 14.12 -0.81
CA ASP A 124 11.23 14.39 -2.16
C ASP A 124 10.07 13.46 -2.55
N SER A 125 9.79 12.43 -1.74
CA SER A 125 8.58 11.61 -1.84
C SER A 125 7.31 12.36 -1.48
N HIS A 126 7.42 13.44 -0.72
CA HIS A 126 6.27 14.18 -0.23
C HIS A 126 5.65 15.00 -1.37
N VAL A 127 4.34 14.85 -1.56
CA VAL A 127 3.58 15.65 -2.54
C VAL A 127 2.57 16.55 -1.83
N PRO A 128 2.38 17.79 -2.28
CA PRO A 128 1.32 18.64 -1.76
C PRO A 128 -0.04 18.04 -2.08
N VAL A 129 -0.99 18.20 -1.16
CA VAL A 129 -2.35 17.67 -1.29
C VAL A 129 -3.32 18.82 -1.57
N THR A 130 -4.17 18.64 -2.58
CA THR A 130 -5.34 19.50 -2.84
C THR A 130 -6.59 18.65 -2.78
N PHE A 131 -7.57 19.09 -1.98
CA PHE A 131 -8.80 18.34 -1.76
C PHE A 131 -9.88 18.67 -2.81
N PRO A 132 -10.75 17.70 -3.19
CA PRO A 132 -10.74 16.31 -2.74
C PRO A 132 -9.53 15.54 -3.27
N PHE A 133 -8.94 14.70 -2.43
CA PHE A 133 -7.67 14.03 -2.74
C PHE A 133 -7.81 12.52 -2.73
N THR A 134 -7.46 11.88 -3.85
CA THR A 134 -7.31 10.42 -3.93
C THR A 134 -5.82 10.08 -3.84
N PRO A 135 -5.36 9.45 -2.74
CA PRO A 135 -3.97 9.05 -2.60
C PRO A 135 -3.53 8.16 -3.76
N LYS A 136 -2.41 8.53 -4.38
CA LYS A 136 -1.77 7.74 -5.44
C LYS A 136 -0.26 7.86 -5.27
N THR A 137 0.40 6.70 -5.20
CA THR A 137 1.86 6.62 -5.21
C THR A 137 2.35 6.59 -6.65
N GLU A 138 3.27 7.47 -6.99
CA GLU A 138 4.05 7.42 -8.22
C GLU A 138 5.33 6.61 -7.99
N TYR A 139 5.64 5.69 -8.90
CA TYR A 139 6.86 4.89 -8.82
C TYR A 139 7.85 5.36 -9.87
N ILE A 140 9.01 5.83 -9.42
CA ILE A 140 9.99 6.53 -10.26
C ILE A 140 11.29 5.73 -10.28
N LYS A 141 11.77 5.34 -11.47
CA LYS A 141 13.10 4.73 -11.62
C LYS A 141 14.16 5.82 -11.60
N VAL A 142 15.28 5.58 -10.93
CA VAL A 142 16.39 6.53 -10.82
C VAL A 142 17.73 5.88 -11.19
N ASP A 143 18.70 6.70 -11.60
CA ASP A 143 20.10 6.28 -11.78
C ASP A 143 20.83 6.11 -10.44
N GLU A 144 22.13 5.80 -10.47
CA GLU A 144 22.95 5.65 -9.26
C GLU A 144 23.06 6.95 -8.45
N GLU A 145 22.93 8.10 -9.10
CA GLU A 145 22.93 9.43 -8.49
C GLU A 145 21.54 9.87 -7.99
N GLY A 146 20.48 9.09 -8.22
CA GLY A 146 19.12 9.39 -7.79
C GLY A 146 18.33 10.29 -8.74
N ASN A 147 18.82 10.55 -9.96
CA ASN A 147 18.09 11.32 -10.96
C ASN A 147 17.04 10.44 -11.64
N PRO A 148 15.80 10.95 -11.85
CA PRO A 148 14.77 10.21 -12.58
C PRO A 148 15.24 9.80 -13.97
N LEU A 149 15.16 8.51 -14.25
CA LEU A 149 15.29 7.97 -15.59
C LEU A 149 14.00 8.34 -16.33
N THR A 150 13.99 9.45 -17.06
CA THR A 150 12.85 9.81 -17.90
C THR A 150 12.59 8.67 -18.88
N GLU A 151 11.40 8.07 -18.85
CA GLU A 151 10.97 7.15 -19.90
C GLU A 151 10.99 7.92 -21.23
N GLN A 152 11.98 7.65 -22.08
CA GLN A 152 11.84 7.94 -23.51
C GLN A 152 10.86 6.90 -24.05
N ASN A 153 9.57 7.27 -24.06
CA ASN A 153 8.42 6.67 -24.76
C ASN A 153 8.34 5.13 -24.86
#